data_AF-A0A939L6B6-F1
#
_entry.id   AF-A0A939L6B6-F1
#
_cell.length_a   1.000
_cell.length_b   1.000
_cell.length_c   1.000
_cell.angle_alpha   90.00
_cell.angle_beta   90.00
_cell.angle_gamma   90.00
#
_symmetry.space_group_name_H-M   'P 1'
#
loop_
_entity.id
_entity.type
_entity.pdbx_description
1 polymer ?
#
loop_
_entity_poly.entity_id
_entity_poly.type
_entity_poly.pdbx_seq_one_letter_code
_entity_poly.pdbx_strand_id
1 'polypeptide(L)' 'MAKVRVYELAKELGLESKAVMAKLTELGEFVRSASSTIEAPVVRKLTDALGVAPTGGGSAAKPGPRKPAAPSPAGGSA' A
#
# COMPACT_ATOMS: atom_id res chain seq x y z
N MET A 1 15.42 8.85 8.68
CA MET A 1 14.44 7.74 8.72
C MET A 1 15.17 6.50 9.22
N ALA A 2 14.69 5.84 10.27
CA ALA A 2 15.26 4.57 10.70
C ALA A 2 14.94 3.50 9.64
N LYS A 3 15.95 2.75 9.20
CA LYS A 3 15.78 1.65 8.24
C LYS A 3 15.17 0.47 8.99
N VAL A 4 14.01 -0.01 8.53
CA VAL A 4 13.32 -1.17 9.13
C VAL A 4 13.87 -2.44 8.48
N ARG A 5 14.06 -3.50 9.28
CA ARG A 5 14.43 -4.83 8.76
C ARG A 5 13.19 -5.60 8.36
N VAL A 6 13.31 -6.50 7.38
CA VAL A 6 12.20 -7.35 6.91
C VAL A 6 11.54 -8.15 8.03
N TYR A 7 12.34 -8.71 8.96
CA TYR A 7 11.81 -9.46 10.11
C TYR A 7 10.94 -8.61 11.05
N GLU A 8 11.36 -7.37 11.33
CA GLU A 8 10.62 -6.45 12.18
C GLU A 8 9.29 -6.05 11.50
N LEU A 9 9.34 -5.75 10.20
CA LEU A 9 8.13 -5.45 9.42
C LEU A 9 7.17 -6.65 9.37
N ALA A 10 7.71 -7.86 9.19
CA ALA A 10 6.91 -9.07 9.18
C ALA A 10 6.20 -9.28 10.53
N LYS A 11 6.89 -9.03 11.65
CA LYS A 11 6.30 -9.05 12.99
C LYS A 11 5.18 -8.03 13.18
N GLU A 12 5.40 -6.78 12.77
CA GLU A 12 4.40 -5.71 12.85
C GLU A 12 3.15 -6.02 12.04
N LEU A 13 3.31 -6.65 10.88
CA LEU A 13 2.20 -7.05 10.00
C LEU A 13 1.56 -8.38 10.40
N GLY A 14 2.12 -9.11 11.37
CA GLY A 14 1.68 -10.46 11.73
C GLY A 14 1.88 -11.49 10.61
N LEU A 15 2.83 -11.24 9.71
CA LEU A 15 3.13 -12.09 8.55
C LEU A 15 4.42 -12.88 8.78
N GLU A 16 4.56 -14.01 8.08
CA GLU A 16 5.82 -14.74 8.07
C GLU A 16 6.87 -13.97 7.25
N SER A 17 8.13 -13.95 7.72
CA SER A 17 9.23 -13.28 7.00
C SER A 17 9.34 -13.76 5.55
N LYS A 18 9.07 -15.04 5.27
CA LYS A 18 9.10 -15.60 3.92
C LYS A 18 7.96 -15.08 3.04
N ALA A 19 6.76 -14.89 3.59
CA ALA A 19 5.62 -14.32 2.87
C ALA A 19 5.89 -12.86 2.49
N VAL A 20 6.49 -12.09 3.40
CA VAL A 20 6.92 -10.71 3.13
C VAL A 20 8.00 -10.66 2.04
N MET A 21 9.01 -11.54 2.10
CA MET A 21 10.04 -11.62 1.07
C MET A 21 9.48 -12.01 -0.31
N ALA A 22 8.51 -12.93 -0.35
CA ALA A 22 7.83 -13.31 -1.58
C ALA A 22 7.09 -12.12 -2.20
N LYS A 23 6.35 -11.35 -1.38
CA LYS A 23 5.63 -10.15 -1.84
C LYS A 23 6.58 -9.05 -2.32
N LEU A 24 7.70 -8.84 -1.64
CA LEU A 24 8.74 -7.91 -2.10
C LEU A 24 9.31 -8.34 -3.46
N THR A 25 9.52 -9.64 -3.66
CA THR A 25 10.02 -10.20 -4.92
C THR A 25 9.01 -10.00 -6.06
N GLU A 26 7.70 -10.22 -5.81
CA GLU A 26 6.63 -9.95 -6.78
C GLU A 26 6.56 -8.47 -7.18
N LEU A 27 6.92 -7.56 -6.27
CA LEU A 27 7.01 -6.11 -6.52
C LEU A 27 8.32 -5.68 -7.19
N GLY A 28 9.23 -6.62 -7.50
CA GLY A 28 10.52 -6.34 -8.14
C GLY A 28 11.64 -5.93 -7.19
N GLU A 29 11.45 -6.09 -5.87
CA GLU A 29 12.43 -5.78 -4.83
C GLU A 29 13.03 -7.07 -4.25
N PHE A 30 14.27 -7.39 -4.61
CA PHE A 30 14.96 -8.60 -4.16
C PHE A 30 15.68 -8.37 -2.83
N VAL A 31 15.19 -9.02 -1.77
CA VAL A 31 15.83 -9.02 -0.44
C VAL A 31 16.61 -10.31 -0.20
N ARG A 32 17.82 -10.18 0.33
CA ARG A 32 18.76 -11.32 0.49
C ARG A 32 18.47 -12.18 1.72
N SER A 33 17.94 -11.59 2.80
CA SER A 33 17.55 -12.31 4.02
C SER A 33 16.58 -11.47 4.86
N ALA A 34 15.89 -12.09 5.83
CA ALA A 34 14.98 -11.40 6.76
C ALA A 34 15.68 -10.33 7.63
N SER A 35 17.00 -10.42 7.74
CA SER A 35 17.85 -9.46 8.44
C SER A 35 18.29 -8.27 7.57
N SER A 36 17.97 -8.26 6.27
CA SER A 36 18.19 -7.12 5.37
C SER A 36 17.30 -5.94 5.74
N THR A 37 17.88 -4.74 5.73
CA THR A 37 17.17 -3.46 5.86
C THR A 37 16.56 -3.04 4.53
N ILE A 38 15.35 -2.49 4.60
CA ILE A 38 14.56 -1.99 3.48
C ILE A 38 14.33 -0.49 3.61
N GLU A 39 14.31 0.20 2.47
CA GLU A 39 14.08 1.63 2.41
C GLU A 39 12.59 1.95 2.62
N ALA A 40 12.29 3.11 3.20
CA ALA A 40 10.92 3.56 3.46
C ALA A 40 9.94 3.46 2.27
N PRO A 41 10.32 3.80 1.00
CA PRO A 41 9.42 3.61 -0.14
C PRO A 41 9.08 2.13 -0.43
N VAL A 42 9.98 1.20 -0.12
CA VAL A 42 9.76 -0.25 -0.33
C VAL A 42 8.75 -0.78 0.69
N VAL A 43 8.90 -0.38 1.94
CA VAL A 43 7.93 -0.67 3.00
C VAL A 43 6.55 -0.15 2.61
N ARG A 44 6.47 1.10 2.14
CA ARG A 44 5.21 1.72 1.69
C ARG A 44 4.54 0.96 0.55
N LYS A 45 5.30 0.57 -0.48
CA LYS A 45 4.79 -0.24 -1.60
C LYS A 45 4.28 -1.61 -1.15
N LEU A 46 5.01 -2.26 -0.24
CA LEU A 46 4.60 -3.56 0.31
C LEU A 46 3.30 -3.44 1.13
N THR A 47 3.20 -2.45 2.02
CA THR A 47 1.98 -2.19 2.80
C THR A 47 0.79 -1.82 1.90
N ASP A 48 1.03 -1.03 0.85
CA ASP A 48 0.01 -0.66 -0.15
C ASP A 48 -0.48 -1.89 -0.94
N ALA A 49 0.44 -2.72 -1.42
CA ALA A 49 0.13 -3.96 -2.13
C ALA A 49 -0.60 -5.00 -1.27
N LEU A 50 -0.32 -5.03 0.05
CA LEU A 50 -1.01 -5.89 1.01
C LEU A 50 -2.35 -5.31 1.48
N GLY A 51 -2.67 -4.05 1.14
CA GLY A 51 -3.84 -3.34 1.67
C GLY A 51 -3.76 -3.09 3.18
N VAL A 52 -2.59 -3.23 3.79
CA VAL A 52 -2.36 -3.04 5.22
C VAL A 52 -1.80 -1.64 5.41
N ALA A 53 -2.67 -0.66 5.66
CA ALA A 53 -2.21 0.68 5.99
C ALA A 53 -1.51 0.66 7.36
N PRO A 54 -0.25 1.14 7.49
CA PRO A 54 0.21 1.55 8.81
C PRO A 54 -0.77 2.62 9.28
N THR A 55 -1.26 2.49 10.51
CA THR A 55 -2.18 3.44 11.14
C THR A 55 -1.59 4.86 11.07
N GLY A 56 -1.94 5.61 10.01
CA GLY A 56 -1.26 6.85 9.67
C GLY A 56 -1.16 7.12 8.16
N GLY A 57 -2.31 7.34 7.52
CA GLY A 57 -2.40 8.21 6.34
C GLY A 57 -2.23 7.57 4.96
N GLY A 58 -3.37 7.33 4.29
CA GLY A 58 -3.51 7.63 2.87
C GLY A 58 -2.99 6.59 1.88
N SER A 59 -3.76 5.53 1.66
CA SER A 59 -4.20 5.15 0.32
C SER A 59 -5.38 4.19 0.44
N ALA A 60 -6.43 4.66 1.13
CA ALA A 60 -7.74 4.33 0.62
C ALA A 60 -7.79 4.94 -0.78
N ALA A 61 -7.71 4.09 -1.80
CA ALA A 61 -8.50 4.26 -2.99
C ALA A 61 -9.98 4.34 -2.54
N LYS A 62 -10.33 5.50 -1.99
CA LYS A 62 -11.68 6.01 -2.03
C LYS A 62 -11.63 6.94 -3.24
N PRO A 63 -12.00 6.48 -4.45
CA PRO A 63 -12.84 7.38 -5.21
C PRO A 63 -14.00 7.65 -4.27
N GLY A 64 -14.11 8.90 -3.80
CA GLY A 64 -15.32 9.33 -3.11
C GLY A 64 -16.55 8.90 -3.92
N PRO A 65 -17.71 8.75 -3.28
CA PRO A 65 -18.95 8.48 -4.00
C PRO A 65 -19.25 9.69 -4.88
N ARG A 66 -18.74 9.70 -6.10
CA ARG A 66 -19.21 10.56 -7.17
C ARG A 66 -19.58 9.63 -8.30
N LYS A 67 -20.72 8.98 -8.07
CA LYS A 67 -21.58 8.45 -9.13
C LYS A 67 -21.57 9.46 -10.29
N PRO A 68 -21.07 9.12 -11.48
CA PRO A 68 -21.30 9.94 -12.66
C PRO A 68 -22.74 9.68 -13.10
N ALA A 69 -23.67 10.48 -12.62
CA ALA A 69 -25.05 10.54 -13.10
C ALA A 69 -25.59 11.93 -12.72
N ALA A 70 -25.96 12.84 -13.60
CA ALA A 70 -26.14 12.83 -15.05
C ALA A 70 -26.01 14.30 -15.52
N PRO A 71 -25.70 14.60 -16.80
CA PRO A 71 -26.12 15.89 -17.34
C PRO A 71 -27.66 15.87 -17.33
N SER A 72 -28.29 16.79 -16.62
CA SER A 72 -29.71 17.08 -16.83
C SER A 72 -29.77 18.14 -17.93
N PRO A 73 -30.28 17.84 -19.14
CA PRO A 73 -30.66 18.86 -20.09
C PRO A 73 -32.14 19.18 -19.86
N ALA A 74 -32.47 20.29 -19.21
CA ALA A 74 -33.80 20.89 -19.32
C ALA A 74 -33.86 22.26 -18.64
N GLY A 75 -34.28 23.26 -19.42
CA GLY A 75 -35.04 24.39 -18.90
C GLY A 75 -34.32 25.72 -18.91
N GLY A 76 -34.48 26.47 -20.01
CA GLY A 76 -34.07 27.87 -20.08
C GLY A 76 -34.48 28.56 -21.38
N SER A 77 -35.67 28.28 -21.90
CA SER A 77 -36.37 29.18 -22.83
C SER A 77 -37.36 30.01 -22.03
N ALA A 78 -37.09 31.30 -21.88
CA ALA A 78 -38.03 32.41 -21.77
C ALA A 78 -37.24 33.72 -21.69
#